data_AF-A0AAD7IX38-F1
#
_entry.id   AF-A0AAD7IX38-F1
#
_cell.length_a   1.000
_cell.length_b   1.000
_cell.length_c   1.000
_cell.angle_alpha   90.00
_cell.angle_beta   90.00
_cell.angle_gamma   90.00
#
_symmetry.space_group_name_H-M   'P 1'
#
loop_
_entity.id
_entity.type
_entity.pdbx_description
1 polymer ?
#
loop_
_entity_poly.entity_id
_entity_poly.type
_entity_poly.pdbx_seq_one_letter_code
_entity_poly.pdbx_strand_id
1 'polypeptide(L)'
;MGVVEHTFFLQWFTMNHDVQWKFYDVGGGTNQRATWIPYFEDINAIIFIAPISAFDQVLAEDPRVNRLEDSFLLWQAVVSNRLFARVGMILLLNKCDLLQAKLDAGVRFNQHVLSYGDRPNDYESVSRYLSNKFRASVRRGDEGRTLFTHLVALTDTRRKIPPTIIENVREIVFRSYLKDHIVTTKLV
;
A
#
# COMPACT_ATOMS: atom_id res chain seq x y z
N MET A 1 1.66 -22.58 0.02
CA MET A 1 2.07 -21.18 0.27
C MET A 1 0.80 -20.40 0.48
N GLY A 2 0.66 -19.76 1.63
CA GLY A 2 -0.61 -19.20 2.11
C GLY A 2 -0.39 -17.99 2.99
N VAL A 3 -1.46 -17.52 3.61
CA VAL A 3 -1.45 -16.37 4.52
C VAL A 3 -0.68 -16.72 5.80
N VAL A 4 0.22 -15.85 6.23
CA VAL A 4 0.97 -15.97 7.48
C VAL A 4 0.41 -14.97 8.49
N GLU A 5 -0.02 -15.45 9.65
CA GLU A 5 -0.48 -14.59 10.75
C GLU A 5 0.66 -14.33 11.73
N HIS A 6 0.85 -13.06 12.08
CA HIS A 6 1.73 -12.63 13.16
C HIS A 6 0.93 -11.89 14.22
N THR A 7 1.02 -12.35 15.46
CA THR A 7 0.38 -11.70 16.62
C THR A 7 1.42 -11.04 17.51
N PHE A 8 1.16 -9.78 17.88
CA PHE A 8 1.97 -9.03 18.82
C PHE A 8 1.08 -8.38 19.88
N PHE A 9 1.58 -8.23 21.09
CA PHE A 9 0.95 -7.41 22.12
C PHE A 9 1.73 -6.11 22.22
N LEU A 10 1.05 -4.99 21.98
CA LEU A 10 1.65 -3.68 22.07
C LEU A 10 0.97 -2.91 23.20
N GLN A 11 1.78 -2.49 24.16
CA GLN A 11 1.33 -1.58 25.20
C GLN A 11 1.09 -0.22 24.57
N TRP A 12 -0.17 0.20 24.51
CA TRP A 12 -0.51 1.53 24.02
C TRP A 12 -0.36 2.52 25.18
N PHE A 13 0.52 3.51 25.04
CA PHE A 13 0.91 4.40 26.16
C PHE A 13 -0.25 5.09 26.88
N THR A 14 -1.42 5.22 26.23
CA THR A 14 -2.61 5.85 26.81
C THR A 14 -3.67 4.87 27.31
N MET A 15 -3.46 3.56 27.20
CA MET A 15 -4.41 2.54 27.62
C MET A 15 -3.78 1.66 28.71
N ASN A 16 -4.49 1.44 29.82
CA ASN A 16 -4.02 0.60 30.92
C ASN A 16 -4.09 -0.92 30.60
N HIS A 17 -4.08 -1.31 29.34
CA HIS A 17 -4.07 -2.70 28.90
C HIS A 17 -3.34 -2.86 27.56
N ASP A 18 -2.83 -4.08 27.34
CA ASP A 18 -2.18 -4.44 26.08
C ASP A 18 -3.19 -4.57 24.95
N VAL A 19 -2.85 -3.98 23.80
CA VAL A 19 -3.63 -4.13 22.58
C VAL A 19 -3.01 -5.25 21.76
N GLN A 20 -3.84 -6.22 21.34
CA GLN A 20 -3.41 -7.28 20.44
C GLN A 20 -3.41 -6.78 19.00
N TRP A 21 -2.29 -6.95 18.32
CA TRP A 21 -2.09 -6.63 16.92
C TRP A 21 -1.94 -7.91 16.13
N LYS A 22 -2.76 -8.07 15.08
CA LYS A 22 -2.67 -9.18 14.13
C LYS A 22 -2.27 -8.65 12.76
N PHE A 23 -1.20 -9.20 12.21
CA PHE A 23 -0.75 -8.93 10.85
C PHE A 23 -0.92 -10.18 10.01
N TYR A 24 -1.59 -10.04 8.87
CA TYR A 24 -1.74 -11.10 7.89
C TYR A 24 -0.86 -10.77 6.68
N ASP A 25 0.24 -11.50 6.51
CA ASP A 25 1.07 -11.42 5.31
C ASP A 25 0.50 -12.34 4.24
N VAL A 26 0.13 -11.75 3.10
CA VAL A 26 -0.55 -12.42 2.01
C VAL A 26 0.27 -12.33 0.73
N GLY A 27 0.40 -13.44 0.00
CA GLY A 27 1.12 -13.46 -1.27
C GLY A 27 0.40 -12.64 -2.36
N GLY A 28 1.16 -11.79 -3.05
CA GLY A 28 0.66 -10.90 -4.11
C GLY A 28 0.39 -11.54 -5.48
N GLY A 29 0.87 -12.77 -5.71
CA GLY A 29 0.73 -13.46 -6.99
C GLY A 29 -0.72 -13.76 -7.31
N THR A 30 -1.08 -13.72 -8.60
CA THR A 30 -2.48 -13.83 -9.04
C THR A 30 -3.18 -15.08 -8.51
N ASN A 31 -2.46 -16.22 -8.46
CA ASN A 31 -2.98 -17.50 -7.97
C ASN A 31 -3.21 -17.55 -6.45
N GLN A 32 -2.71 -16.57 -5.70
CA GLN A 32 -2.83 -16.50 -4.24
C GLN A 32 -3.95 -15.53 -3.79
N ARG A 33 -4.42 -14.64 -4.68
CA ARG A 33 -5.39 -13.59 -4.31
C ARG A 33 -6.73 -14.14 -3.81
N ALA A 34 -7.15 -15.31 -4.31
CA ALA A 34 -8.36 -15.98 -3.83
C ALA A 34 -8.29 -16.39 -2.36
N THR A 35 -7.09 -16.58 -1.80
CA THR A 35 -6.92 -16.98 -0.39
C THR A 35 -7.04 -15.81 0.58
N TRP A 36 -7.20 -14.57 0.08
CA TRP A 36 -7.25 -13.39 0.93
C TRP A 36 -8.62 -13.20 1.60
N ILE A 37 -9.70 -13.64 0.92
CA ILE A 37 -11.09 -13.37 1.32
C ILE A 37 -11.40 -13.73 2.78
N PRO A 38 -10.98 -14.90 3.32
CA PRO A 38 -11.28 -15.28 4.70
C PRO A 38 -10.68 -14.34 5.76
N TYR A 39 -9.72 -13.49 5.39
CA TYR A 39 -9.00 -12.61 6.30
C TYR A 39 -9.50 -11.17 6.23
N PHE A 40 -10.54 -10.88 5.45
CA PHE A 40 -11.05 -9.53 5.19
C PHE A 40 -12.03 -8.99 6.23
N GLU A 41 -12.49 -9.83 7.16
CA GLU A 41 -13.34 -9.41 8.26
C GLU A 41 -12.52 -8.69 9.33
N ASP A 42 -13.08 -7.60 9.87
CA ASP A 42 -12.52 -6.80 10.98
C ASP A 42 -11.09 -6.24 10.78
N ILE A 43 -10.68 -6.00 9.53
CA ILE A 43 -9.40 -5.32 9.25
C ILE A 43 -9.50 -3.82 9.58
N ASN A 44 -8.59 -3.30 10.41
CA ASN A 44 -8.48 -1.85 10.66
C ASN A 44 -7.67 -1.10 9.60
N ALA A 45 -6.63 -1.73 9.04
CA ALA A 45 -5.70 -1.12 8.09
C ALA A 45 -5.22 -2.10 7.01
N ILE A 46 -5.04 -1.61 5.79
CA ILE A 46 -4.38 -2.33 4.69
C ILE A 46 -3.05 -1.65 4.37
N ILE A 47 -1.97 -2.43 4.38
CA ILE A 47 -0.66 -2.01 3.88
C ILE A 47 -0.46 -2.62 2.49
N PHE A 48 -0.53 -1.80 1.45
CA PHE A 48 -0.33 -2.22 0.07
C PHE A 48 1.08 -1.87 -0.41
N ILE A 49 1.82 -2.87 -0.91
CA ILE A 49 3.19 -2.70 -1.40
C ILE A 49 3.21 -2.82 -2.93
N ALA A 50 3.53 -1.72 -3.62
CA ALA A 50 3.63 -1.68 -5.07
C ALA A 50 5.11 -1.58 -5.51
N PRO A 51 5.68 -2.56 -6.22
CA PRO A 51 7.06 -2.48 -6.71
C PRO A 51 7.16 -1.56 -7.94
N ILE A 52 7.38 -0.26 -7.73
CA ILE A 52 7.32 0.75 -8.80
C ILE A 52 8.44 0.64 -9.85
N SER A 53 9.57 0.02 -9.47
CA SER A 53 10.68 -0.25 -10.40
C SER A 53 10.37 -1.31 -11.46
N ALA A 54 9.26 -2.03 -11.36
CA ALA A 54 8.93 -3.15 -12.26
C ALA A 54 8.21 -2.69 -13.55
N PHE A 55 8.33 -1.42 -13.91
CA PHE A 55 7.65 -0.82 -15.07
C PHE A 55 8.08 -1.43 -16.41
N ASP A 56 9.28 -2.00 -16.49
CA ASP A 56 9.90 -2.67 -17.62
C ASP A 56 9.86 -4.21 -17.52
N GLN A 57 9.11 -4.75 -16.55
CA GLN A 57 9.06 -6.18 -16.27
C GLN A 57 7.67 -6.76 -16.51
N VAL A 58 7.64 -8.05 -16.83
CA VAL A 58 6.41 -8.85 -17.00
C VAL A 58 6.25 -9.85 -15.86
N LEU A 59 5.03 -10.32 -15.61
CA LEU A 59 4.77 -11.36 -14.61
C LEU A 59 5.49 -12.67 -15.00
N ALA A 60 5.89 -13.44 -13.98
CA ALA A 60 6.52 -14.73 -14.22
C ALA A 60 5.49 -15.76 -14.71
N GLU A 61 4.26 -15.63 -14.23
CA GLU A 61 3.11 -16.47 -14.58
C GLU A 61 2.44 -16.09 -15.91
N ASP A 62 2.54 -14.83 -16.34
CA ASP A 62 2.01 -14.35 -17.63
C ASP A 62 2.92 -13.27 -18.23
N PRO A 63 3.81 -13.63 -19.18
CA PRO A 63 4.74 -12.70 -19.82
C PRO A 63 4.07 -11.59 -20.65
N ARG A 64 2.74 -11.63 -20.85
CA ARG A 64 2.00 -10.58 -21.57
C ARG A 64 1.58 -9.44 -20.65
N VAL A 65 1.67 -9.64 -19.33
CA VAL A 65 1.17 -8.69 -18.34
C VAL A 65 2.34 -7.96 -17.70
N ASN A 66 2.33 -6.62 -17.81
CA ASN A 66 3.30 -5.77 -17.13
C ASN A 66 3.09 -5.79 -15.61
N ARG A 67 4.17 -5.93 -14.83
CA ARG A 67 4.10 -6.06 -13.36
C ARG A 67 3.61 -4.80 -12.65
N LEU A 68 4.01 -3.62 -13.13
CA LEU A 68 3.55 -2.35 -12.56
C LEU A 68 2.05 -2.17 -12.83
N GLU A 69 1.60 -2.52 -14.03
CA GLU A 69 0.17 -2.47 -14.39
C GLU A 69 -0.66 -3.45 -13.56
N ASP A 70 -0.22 -4.70 -13.40
CA ASP A 70 -0.91 -5.66 -12.52
C ASP A 70 -1.00 -5.16 -11.07
N SER A 71 0.08 -4.57 -10.55
CA SER A 71 0.08 -3.95 -9.21
C SER A 71 -0.92 -2.78 -9.12
N PHE A 72 -1.06 -2.00 -10.18
CA PHE A 72 -2.00 -0.88 -10.24
C PHE A 72 -3.46 -1.37 -10.32
N LEU A 73 -3.74 -2.39 -11.14
CA LEU A 73 -5.07 -3.01 -11.23
C LEU A 73 -5.49 -3.68 -9.92
N LEU A 74 -4.56 -4.36 -9.24
CA LEU A 74 -4.79 -4.93 -7.93
C LEU A 74 -5.10 -3.85 -6.90
N TRP A 75 -4.35 -2.75 -6.91
CA TRP A 75 -4.66 -1.60 -6.06
C TRP A 75 -6.06 -1.05 -6.34
N GLN A 76 -6.45 -0.89 -7.60
CA GLN A 76 -7.81 -0.46 -7.97
C GLN A 76 -8.88 -1.42 -7.43
N ALA A 77 -8.67 -2.73 -7.54
CA ALA A 77 -9.58 -3.73 -6.99
C ALA A 77 -9.70 -3.65 -5.47
N VAL A 78 -8.58 -3.46 -4.76
CA VAL A 78 -8.57 -3.30 -3.29
C VAL A 78 -9.32 -2.03 -2.89
N VAL A 79 -9.00 -0.88 -3.48
CA VAL A 79 -9.61 0.40 -3.05
C VAL A 79 -11.07 0.54 -3.44
N SER A 80 -11.54 -0.19 -4.46
CA SER A 80 -12.95 -0.23 -4.86
C SER A 80 -13.77 -1.30 -4.13
N ASN A 81 -13.13 -2.19 -3.38
CA ASN A 81 -13.84 -3.21 -2.62
C ASN A 81 -14.64 -2.57 -1.48
N ARG A 82 -15.96 -2.81 -1.47
CA ARG A 82 -16.89 -2.27 -0.47
C ARG A 82 -16.59 -2.76 0.95
N LEU A 83 -16.02 -3.95 1.10
CA LEU A 83 -15.57 -4.47 2.40
C LEU A 83 -14.50 -3.57 3.03
N PHE A 84 -13.72 -2.86 2.21
CA PHE A 84 -12.66 -1.98 2.65
C PHE A 84 -13.04 -0.50 2.63
N ALA A 85 -14.33 -0.18 2.50
CA ALA A 85 -14.79 1.20 2.39
C ALA A 85 -14.27 2.07 3.55
N ARG A 86 -14.30 1.54 4.78
CA ARG A 86 -13.91 2.29 5.99
C ARG A 86 -12.49 1.98 6.48
N VAL A 87 -11.77 1.11 5.79
CA VAL A 87 -10.45 0.62 6.20
C VAL A 87 -9.39 1.66 5.83
N GLY A 88 -8.53 2.02 6.79
CA GLY A 88 -7.42 2.93 6.52
C GLY A 88 -6.37 2.27 5.64
N MET A 89 -5.70 3.05 4.79
CA MET A 89 -4.79 2.50 3.79
C MET A 89 -3.39 3.12 3.90
N ILE A 90 -2.39 2.28 3.78
CA ILE A 90 -0.98 2.66 3.65
C ILE A 90 -0.47 2.11 2.34
N LEU A 91 -0.12 3.01 1.43
CA LEU A 91 0.46 2.67 0.14
C LEU A 91 1.98 2.85 0.20
N LEU A 92 2.71 1.74 0.06
CA LEU A 92 4.16 1.71 -0.02
C LEU A 92 4.57 1.53 -1.49
N LEU A 93 4.99 2.61 -2.12
CA LEU A 93 5.61 2.59 -3.45
C LEU A 93 7.08 2.18 -3.26
N ASN A 94 7.35 0.90 -3.47
CA ASN A 94 8.59 0.24 -3.08
C ASN A 94 9.58 0.10 -4.25
N LYS A 95 10.85 -0.12 -3.92
CA LYS A 95 11.98 -0.25 -4.84
C LYS A 95 12.32 1.06 -5.55
N CYS A 96 12.20 2.19 -4.84
CA CYS A 96 12.56 3.51 -5.38
C CYS A 96 14.04 3.59 -5.80
N ASP A 97 14.91 2.90 -5.08
CA ASP A 97 16.33 2.75 -5.41
C ASP A 97 16.54 2.09 -6.77
N LEU A 98 15.80 1.00 -7.05
CA LEU A 98 15.87 0.32 -8.35
C LEU A 98 15.19 1.14 -9.46
N LEU A 99 14.13 1.90 -9.14
CA LEU A 99 13.53 2.82 -10.09
C LEU A 99 14.57 3.88 -10.52
N GLN A 100 15.22 4.52 -9.56
CA GLN A 100 16.25 5.53 -9.81
C GLN A 100 17.38 4.95 -10.65
N ALA A 101 17.94 3.80 -10.25
CA ALA A 101 19.03 3.16 -10.98
C ALA A 101 18.68 2.85 -12.45
N LYS A 102 17.43 2.47 -12.75
CA LYS A 102 16.98 2.22 -14.13
C LYS A 102 16.87 3.49 -14.96
N LEU A 103 16.32 4.55 -14.37
CA LEU A 103 16.20 5.84 -15.06
C LEU A 103 17.57 6.45 -15.35
N ASP A 104 18.50 6.35 -14.39
CA ASP A 104 19.89 6.80 -14.52
C ASP A 104 20.65 5.99 -15.58
N ALA A 105 20.32 4.70 -15.73
CA ALA A 105 20.84 3.84 -16.80
C ALA A 105 20.22 4.12 -18.19
N GLY A 106 19.29 5.07 -18.29
CA GLY A 106 18.66 5.49 -19.55
C GLY A 106 17.42 4.69 -19.96
N VAL A 107 16.91 3.78 -19.11
CA VAL A 107 15.66 3.07 -19.40
C VAL A 107 14.51 4.09 -19.44
N ARG A 108 13.75 4.07 -20.52
CA ARG A 108 12.72 5.09 -20.80
C ARG A 108 11.36 4.65 -20.25
N PHE A 109 10.90 5.33 -19.21
CA PHE A 109 9.63 5.01 -18.55
C PHE A 109 8.43 5.12 -19.51
N ASN A 110 8.43 6.13 -20.40
CA ASN A 110 7.34 6.35 -21.35
C ASN A 110 7.19 5.25 -22.41
N GLN A 111 8.22 4.44 -22.65
CA GLN A 111 8.15 3.28 -23.57
C GLN A 111 7.33 2.13 -22.97
N HIS A 112 7.24 2.06 -21.64
CA HIS A 112 6.49 1.01 -20.95
C HIS A 112 5.16 1.50 -20.38
N VAL A 113 5.07 2.79 -20.01
CA VAL A 113 3.86 3.41 -19.46
C VAL A 113 3.42 4.54 -20.38
N LEU A 114 2.65 4.19 -21.40
CA LEU A 114 2.22 5.14 -22.45
C LEU A 114 1.44 6.34 -21.89
N SER A 115 0.66 6.13 -20.82
CA SER A 115 -0.07 7.19 -20.11
C SER A 115 0.84 8.26 -19.45
N TYR A 116 2.16 8.02 -19.43
CA TYR A 116 3.14 9.00 -18.98
C TYR A 116 3.42 10.09 -20.01
N GLY A 117 3.28 9.81 -21.31
CA GLY A 117 3.57 10.74 -22.39
C GLY A 117 5.03 11.21 -22.39
N ASP A 118 5.25 12.46 -22.78
CA ASP A 118 6.58 13.06 -22.99
C ASP A 118 7.16 13.78 -21.77
N ARG A 119 6.70 13.39 -20.57
CA ARG A 119 7.21 13.96 -19.32
C ARG A 119 8.69 13.59 -19.10
N PRO A 120 9.44 14.37 -18.30
CA PRO A 120 10.86 14.11 -18.03
C PRO A 120 11.14 12.69 -17.50
N ASN A 121 12.21 12.06 -17.98
CA ASN A 121 12.60 10.69 -17.59
C ASN A 121 13.53 10.69 -16.36
N ASP A 122 13.18 11.46 -15.33
CA ASP A 122 13.92 11.54 -14.08
C ASP A 122 13.12 10.97 -12.90
N TYR A 123 13.82 10.60 -11.83
CA TYR A 123 13.23 9.96 -10.66
C TYR A 123 12.11 10.79 -10.03
N GLU A 124 12.27 12.11 -9.92
CA GLU A 124 11.30 12.98 -9.27
C GLU A 124 9.99 13.04 -10.08
N SER A 125 10.11 13.24 -11.38
CA SER A 125 8.97 13.29 -12.31
C SER A 125 8.23 11.96 -12.38
N VAL A 126 8.94 10.84 -12.45
CA VAL A 126 8.34 9.51 -12.55
C VAL A 126 7.70 9.07 -11.22
N SER A 127 8.40 9.24 -10.09
CA SER A 127 7.88 8.87 -8.77
C SER A 127 6.66 9.71 -8.37
N ARG A 128 6.65 11.01 -8.70
CA ARG A 128 5.49 11.89 -8.50
C ARG A 128 4.30 11.44 -9.34
N TYR A 129 4.51 11.10 -10.61
CA TYR A 129 3.46 10.60 -11.48
C TYR A 129 2.83 9.32 -10.94
N LEU A 130 3.66 8.35 -10.57
CA LEU A 130 3.19 7.08 -9.99
C LEU A 130 2.42 7.31 -8.70
N SER A 131 2.94 8.15 -7.81
CA SER A 131 2.25 8.53 -6.57
C SER A 131 0.88 9.12 -6.85
N ASN A 132 0.77 10.02 -7.82
CA ASN A 132 -0.50 10.63 -8.19
C ASN A 132 -1.44 9.62 -8.86
N LYS A 133 -0.92 8.75 -9.74
CA LYS A 133 -1.71 7.71 -10.43
C LYS A 133 -2.35 6.76 -9.42
N PHE A 134 -1.60 6.25 -8.45
CA PHE A 134 -2.16 5.37 -7.41
C PHE A 134 -3.13 6.10 -6.47
N ARG A 135 -2.80 7.32 -6.00
CA ARG A 135 -3.68 8.10 -5.12
C ARG A 135 -5.00 8.48 -5.79
N ALA A 136 -5.00 8.72 -7.09
CA ALA A 136 -6.21 9.05 -7.84
C ALA A 136 -7.25 7.92 -7.84
N SER A 137 -6.84 6.66 -7.67
CA SER A 137 -7.76 5.52 -7.57
C SER A 137 -8.62 5.54 -6.30
N VAL A 138 -8.16 6.22 -5.23
CA VAL A 138 -8.92 6.33 -3.97
C VAL A 138 -10.00 7.42 -4.04
N ARG A 139 -9.74 8.49 -4.79
CA ARG A 139 -10.64 9.67 -4.87
C ARG A 139 -11.97 9.41 -5.57
N ARG A 140 -12.13 8.29 -6.29
CA ARG A 140 -13.32 8.00 -7.10
C ARG A 140 -14.51 7.43 -6.30
N GLY A 141 -14.46 7.35 -4.97
CA GLY A 141 -15.58 6.77 -4.21
C GLY A 141 -15.61 6.98 -2.70
N ASP A 142 -14.83 7.91 -2.12
CA ASP A 142 -14.81 8.07 -0.66
C ASP A 142 -14.31 9.46 -0.22
N GLU A 143 -15.15 10.22 0.49
CA GLU A 143 -14.82 11.58 0.98
C GLU A 143 -14.08 11.58 2.33
N GLY A 144 -13.75 10.41 2.90
CA GLY A 144 -13.17 10.34 4.25
C GLY A 144 -12.14 9.24 4.51
N ARG A 145 -11.75 8.44 3.50
CA ARG A 145 -10.77 7.36 3.71
C ARG A 145 -9.38 7.92 4.01
N THR A 146 -8.78 7.47 5.11
CA THR A 146 -7.39 7.80 5.44
C THR A 146 -6.45 7.02 4.52
N LEU A 147 -5.63 7.74 3.75
CA LEU A 147 -4.60 7.18 2.90
C LEU A 147 -3.26 7.84 3.20
N PHE A 148 -2.30 7.06 3.68
CA PHE A 148 -0.89 7.45 3.72
C PHE A 148 -0.15 6.82 2.54
N THR A 149 0.79 7.55 1.96
CA THR A 149 1.57 7.05 0.82
C THR A 149 3.03 7.38 1.01
N HIS A 150 3.89 6.38 0.90
CA HIS A 150 5.32 6.49 1.11
C HIS A 150 6.10 5.93 -0.07
N LEU A 151 7.14 6.64 -0.46
CA LEU A 151 8.19 6.14 -1.35
C LEU A 151 9.24 5.43 -0.48
N VAL A 152 9.51 4.16 -0.75
CA VAL A 152 10.39 3.34 0.08
C VAL A 152 11.32 2.47 -0.77
N ALA A 153 12.44 2.10 -0.17
CA ALA A 153 13.42 1.19 -0.75
C ALA A 153 13.71 0.04 0.23
N LEU A 154 12.80 -0.93 0.29
CA LEU A 154 12.84 -2.09 1.18
C LEU A 154 13.65 -3.26 0.57
N THR A 155 14.66 -2.95 -0.24
CA THR A 155 15.51 -3.93 -0.95
C THR A 155 16.60 -4.52 -0.05
N ASP A 156 17.00 -3.82 1.01
CA ASP A 156 17.95 -4.28 2.01
C ASP A 156 17.21 -4.53 3.33
N THR A 157 17.28 -5.76 3.86
CA THR A 157 16.66 -6.14 5.14
C THR A 157 17.21 -5.36 6.34
N ARG A 158 18.35 -4.67 6.19
CA ARG A 158 18.92 -3.77 7.19
C ARG A 158 18.32 -2.36 7.16
N ARG A 159 17.68 -1.96 6.03
CA ARG A 159 16.98 -0.69 5.96
C ARG A 159 15.71 -0.78 6.79
N LYS A 160 15.73 -0.12 7.94
CA LYS A 160 14.58 -0.01 8.84
C LYS A 160 13.42 0.66 8.09
N ILE A 161 12.22 0.12 8.28
CA ILE A 161 10.98 0.79 7.89
C ILE A 161 10.99 2.19 8.52
N PRO A 162 10.80 3.27 7.74
CA PRO A 162 10.72 4.62 8.28
C PRO A 162 9.75 4.70 9.48
N PRO A 163 10.16 5.32 10.61
CA PRO A 163 9.30 5.45 11.80
C PRO A 163 7.92 6.04 11.49
N THR A 164 7.87 6.96 10.53
CA THR A 164 6.63 7.60 10.05
C THR A 164 5.60 6.61 9.50
N ILE A 165 6.03 5.48 8.94
CA ILE A 165 5.08 4.43 8.50
C ILE A 165 4.45 3.76 9.72
N ILE A 166 5.23 3.48 10.76
CA ILE A 166 4.73 2.88 12.00
C ILE A 166 3.78 3.84 12.71
N GLU A 167 4.10 5.13 12.73
CA GLU A 167 3.24 6.19 13.27
C GLU A 167 1.91 6.26 12.51
N ASN A 168 1.94 6.22 11.18
CA ASN A 168 0.74 6.21 10.35
C ASN A 168 -0.13 4.96 10.54
N VAL A 169 0.50 3.79 10.71
CA VAL A 169 -0.19 2.55 11.08
C VAL A 169 -0.91 2.73 12.42
N ARG A 170 -0.19 3.22 13.43
CA ARG A 170 -0.74 3.49 14.77
C ARG A 170 -1.90 4.49 14.71
N GLU A 171 -1.78 5.54 13.92
CA GLU A 171 -2.84 6.53 13.74
C GLU A 171 -4.12 5.91 13.15
N ILE A 172 -4.00 5.08 12.11
CA ILE A 172 -5.17 4.39 11.53
C ILE A 172 -5.86 3.50 12.55
N VAL A 173 -5.08 2.64 13.23
CA VAL A 173 -5.63 1.69 14.22
C VAL A 173 -6.28 2.44 15.38
N PHE A 174 -5.64 3.50 15.88
CA PHE A 174 -6.18 4.33 16.95
C PHE A 174 -7.48 5.03 16.53
N ARG A 175 -7.54 5.61 15.32
CA ARG A 175 -8.76 6.22 14.79
C ARG A 175 -9.90 5.20 14.65
N SER A 176 -9.60 3.96 14.24
CA SER A 176 -10.59 2.88 14.21
C SER A 176 -11.10 2.57 15.62
N TYR A 177 -10.18 2.34 16.56
CA TYR A 177 -10.52 2.06 17.95
C TYR A 177 -11.43 3.15 18.56
N LEU A 178 -11.08 4.42 18.36
CA LEU A 178 -11.89 5.54 18.85
C LEU A 178 -13.28 5.59 18.21
N LYS A 179 -13.42 5.26 16.92
CA LYS A 179 -14.75 5.22 16.27
C LYS A 179 -15.63 4.11 16.84
N ASP A 180 -15.04 2.98 17.21
CA ASP A 180 -15.77 1.83 17.73
C ASP A 180 -16.13 2.00 19.23
N HIS A 181 -15.38 2.83 19.98
CA HIS A 181 -15.54 2.98 21.43
C HIS A 181 -16.04 4.36 21.88
N ILE A 182 -15.99 5.41 21.04
CA ILE A 182 -16.57 6.73 21.33
C ILE A 182 -17.89 6.86 20.57
N VAL A 183 -18.96 6.33 21.16
CA VAL A 183 -20.32 6.72 20.80
C VAL A 183 -20.59 8.11 21.41
N THR A 184 -20.44 9.14 20.59
CA THR A 184 -21.02 10.50 20.75
C THR A 184 -20.88 11.14 22.15
N THR A 185 -19.74 11.76 22.45
CA THR A 185 -19.73 12.86 23.42
C THR A 185 -20.14 14.14 22.67
N LYS A 186 -21.42 14.51 22.76
CA LYS A 186 -21.80 15.91 22.54
C LYS A 186 -21.27 16.69 23.74
N LEU A 187 -20.20 17.45 23.55
CA LEU A 187 -19.90 18.56 24.45
C LEU A 187 -21.03 19.57 24.24
N VAL A 188 -21.89 19.71 25.24
CA VAL A 188 -22.84 20.83 25.36
C VAL A 188 -22.07 22.03 25.86
#